data_AF-A0A918IR36-F1
#
_entry.id   AF-A0A918IR36-F1
#
_cell.length_a   1.000
_cell.length_b   1.000
_cell.length_c   1.000
_cell.angle_alpha   90.00
_cell.angle_beta   90.00
_cell.angle_gamma   90.00
#
_symmetry.space_group_name_H-M   'P 1'
#
loop_
_entity.id
_entity.type
_entity.pdbx_description
1 polymer ?
#
loop_
_entity_poly.entity_id
_entity_poly.type
_entity_poly.pdbx_seq_one_letter_code
_entity_poly.pdbx_strand_id
1 'polypeptide(L)'
;MNILNHMHLSYDNKIEEDVLKRLDINSGMNRNEVYRMTPEQRSSWDSVYGPINEDFEKRYSSMDDKELMEWKYQRYLQDYLGTIASVDDNVGRLLTYLDENNLSENTVVIYTSDQGFYLGEHGWFDKRFMYDESFKTPLLIKWPNKITPGTTEDEMVQNLDFAQTFLEMAGVNAPEDMQGESLVPLLTGKKELWDRDAVYYHYYEYPAEHAVKRHYGIATKEFKIIHFYHDVDVWELYDRLNDPQEMNNVFNDPEYSDVVAEMKQKLKEIREKYKDSEALDNHYIQLYQDKNHNNLED
;
A
#
# COMPACT_ATOMS: atom_id res chain seq x y z
N MET A 1 0.04 -4.13 -13.40
CA MET A 1 -1.05 -3.82 -12.44
C MET A 1 -2.31 -3.22 -13.07
N ASN A 2 -2.37 -3.02 -14.39
CA ASN A 2 -3.60 -2.55 -15.03
C ASN A 2 -4.79 -3.52 -14.86
N ILE A 3 -5.97 -2.99 -14.51
CA ILE A 3 -7.19 -3.76 -14.22
C ILE A 3 -7.62 -4.63 -15.40
N LEU A 4 -7.60 -4.11 -16.63
CA LEU A 4 -8.01 -4.90 -17.80
C LEU A 4 -7.05 -6.08 -18.03
N ASN A 5 -5.75 -5.78 -18.06
CA ASN A 5 -4.74 -6.71 -18.57
C ASN A 5 -4.11 -7.64 -17.53
N HIS A 6 -4.09 -7.24 -16.26
CA HIS A 6 -3.36 -7.96 -15.21
C HIS A 6 -4.24 -8.49 -14.08
N MET A 7 -5.49 -8.04 -13.97
CA MET A 7 -6.43 -8.61 -13.00
C MET A 7 -6.96 -9.94 -13.56
N HIS A 8 -6.72 -11.01 -12.83
CA HIS A 8 -7.08 -12.37 -13.18
C HIS A 8 -8.55 -12.64 -12.88
N LEU A 9 -9.31 -13.07 -13.88
CA LEU A 9 -10.75 -13.34 -13.73
C LEU A 9 -11.03 -14.41 -12.68
N SER A 10 -10.22 -15.46 -12.62
CA SER A 10 -10.32 -16.51 -11.61
C SER A 10 -9.87 -16.04 -10.23
N TYR A 11 -8.64 -15.55 -10.14
CA TYR A 11 -8.01 -15.27 -8.86
C TYR A 11 -8.56 -14.00 -8.19
N ASP A 12 -8.71 -12.91 -8.95
CA ASP A 12 -9.14 -11.61 -8.45
C ASP A 12 -10.65 -11.44 -8.48
N ASN A 13 -11.30 -11.75 -9.62
CA ASN A 13 -12.75 -11.55 -9.79
C ASN A 13 -13.63 -12.76 -9.46
N LYS A 14 -13.02 -13.87 -9.04
CA LYS A 14 -13.70 -15.07 -8.53
C LYS A 14 -14.60 -15.76 -9.56
N ILE A 15 -14.24 -15.69 -10.84
CA ILE A 15 -14.87 -16.50 -11.87
C ILE A 15 -14.35 -17.94 -11.76
N GLU A 16 -15.28 -18.88 -11.59
CA GLU A 16 -15.00 -20.31 -11.44
C GLU A 16 -14.30 -20.84 -12.68
N GLU A 17 -13.32 -21.73 -12.48
CA GLU A 17 -12.52 -22.29 -13.56
C GLU A 17 -13.35 -22.99 -14.63
N ASP A 18 -14.44 -23.64 -14.24
CA ASP A 18 -15.30 -24.35 -15.18
C ASP A 18 -16.07 -23.39 -16.09
N VAL A 19 -16.38 -22.17 -15.63
CA VAL A 19 -16.95 -21.10 -16.47
C VAL A 19 -15.89 -20.63 -17.46
N LEU A 20 -14.67 -20.37 -16.99
CA LEU A 20 -13.56 -19.93 -17.85
C LEU A 20 -13.22 -20.98 -18.93
N LYS A 21 -13.21 -22.26 -18.58
CA LYS A 21 -13.00 -23.38 -19.52
C LYS A 21 -14.08 -23.42 -20.60
N ARG A 22 -15.35 -23.18 -20.25
CA ARG A 22 -16.46 -23.14 -21.24
C ARG A 22 -16.37 -21.94 -22.17
N LEU A 23 -15.78 -20.84 -21.71
CA LEU A 23 -15.55 -19.61 -22.49
C LEU A 23 -14.20 -19.59 -23.23
N ASP A 24 -13.40 -20.66 -23.13
CA ASP A 24 -12.03 -20.74 -23.69
C ASP A 24 -11.09 -19.63 -23.18
N ILE A 25 -11.25 -19.23 -21.90
CA ILE A 25 -10.44 -18.21 -21.24
C ILE A 25 -9.37 -18.88 -20.37
N ASN A 26 -8.10 -18.58 -20.64
CA ASN A 26 -7.00 -18.93 -19.74
C ASN A 26 -6.72 -17.77 -18.77
N SER A 27 -7.11 -17.93 -17.49
CA SER A 27 -6.91 -16.91 -16.46
C SER A 27 -5.63 -17.13 -15.62
N GLY A 28 -4.79 -18.11 -15.94
CA GLY A 28 -3.43 -18.28 -15.40
C GLY A 28 -3.32 -18.78 -13.95
N MET A 29 -4.00 -18.14 -12.98
CA MET A 29 -3.95 -18.50 -11.56
C MET A 29 -5.24 -19.14 -11.05
N ASN A 30 -5.11 -20.25 -10.32
CA ASN A 30 -6.24 -20.96 -9.73
C ASN A 30 -6.40 -20.64 -8.23
N ARG A 31 -7.65 -20.63 -7.74
CA ARG A 31 -7.95 -20.42 -6.32
C ARG A 31 -8.08 -21.76 -5.59
N ASN A 32 -7.27 -21.96 -4.57
CA ASN A 32 -7.32 -23.17 -3.74
C ASN A 32 -8.11 -22.97 -2.43
N GLU A 33 -8.51 -21.73 -2.12
CA GLU A 33 -9.13 -21.36 -0.83
C GLU A 33 -10.56 -21.89 -0.70
N VAL A 34 -11.30 -21.97 -1.81
CA VAL A 34 -12.69 -22.47 -1.83
C VAL A 34 -12.80 -23.95 -1.41
N TYR A 35 -11.72 -24.73 -1.56
CA TYR A 35 -11.69 -26.15 -1.16
C TYR A 35 -11.57 -26.36 0.35
N ARG A 36 -11.24 -25.31 1.11
CA ARG A 36 -11.10 -25.36 2.57
C ARG A 36 -12.37 -24.97 3.32
N MET A 37 -13.42 -24.57 2.61
CA MET A 37 -14.69 -24.14 3.18
C MET A 37 -15.48 -25.33 3.74
N THR A 38 -16.17 -25.13 4.87
CA THR A 38 -17.21 -26.06 5.32
C THR A 38 -18.40 -26.04 4.34
N PRO A 39 -19.30 -27.04 4.37
CA PRO A 39 -20.48 -27.04 3.52
C PRO A 39 -21.34 -25.77 3.67
N GLU A 40 -21.47 -25.24 4.89
CA GLU A 40 -22.22 -24.00 5.17
C GLU A 40 -21.54 -22.78 4.54
N GLN A 41 -20.21 -22.65 4.72
CA GLN A 41 -19.44 -21.56 4.12
C GLN A 41 -19.50 -21.62 2.59
N ARG A 42 -19.40 -22.83 2.03
CA ARG A 42 -19.51 -23.05 0.58
C ARG A 42 -20.89 -22.64 0.06
N SER A 43 -21.95 -23.02 0.77
CA SER A 43 -23.32 -22.63 0.40
C SER A 43 -23.52 -21.11 0.44
N SER A 44 -22.92 -20.40 1.41
CA SER A 44 -22.97 -18.93 1.45
C SER A 44 -22.12 -18.28 0.36
N TRP A 45 -20.98 -18.87 -0.01
CA TRP A 45 -20.15 -18.41 -1.12
C TRP A 45 -20.90 -18.56 -2.45
N ASP A 46 -21.42 -19.75 -2.73
CA ASP A 46 -22.09 -20.06 -4.00
C ASP A 46 -23.37 -19.23 -4.19
N SER A 47 -24.06 -18.85 -3.11
CA SER A 47 -25.26 -17.99 -3.22
C SER A 47 -24.94 -16.56 -3.66
N VAL A 48 -23.71 -16.10 -3.47
CA VAL A 48 -23.22 -14.79 -3.92
C VAL A 48 -22.52 -14.90 -5.28
N TYR A 49 -21.53 -15.78 -5.38
CA TYR A 49 -20.67 -15.86 -6.56
C TYR A 49 -21.28 -16.67 -7.71
N GLY A 50 -22.21 -17.59 -7.45
CA GLY A 50 -22.91 -18.36 -8.48
C GLY A 50 -23.65 -17.48 -9.49
N PRO A 51 -24.58 -16.59 -9.05
CA PRO A 51 -25.27 -15.66 -9.94
C PRO A 51 -24.33 -14.73 -10.71
N ILE A 52 -23.22 -14.29 -10.09
CA ILE A 52 -22.20 -13.44 -10.74
C ILE A 52 -21.50 -14.21 -11.87
N ASN A 53 -21.13 -15.46 -11.62
CA ASN A 53 -20.53 -16.35 -12.61
C ASN A 53 -21.47 -16.61 -13.79
N GLU A 54 -22.75 -16.85 -13.53
CA GLU A 54 -23.76 -17.03 -14.57
C GLU A 54 -23.97 -15.77 -15.42
N ASP A 55 -23.97 -14.57 -14.82
CA ASP A 55 -24.08 -13.30 -15.53
C ASP A 55 -22.85 -13.06 -16.42
N PHE A 56 -21.66 -13.29 -15.88
CA PHE A 56 -20.42 -13.18 -16.64
C PHE A 56 -20.42 -14.10 -17.87
N GLU A 57 -20.78 -15.38 -17.68
CA GLU A 57 -20.83 -16.36 -18.77
C GLU A 57 -21.79 -15.94 -19.90
N LYS A 58 -22.94 -15.35 -19.56
CA LYS A 58 -23.93 -14.90 -20.55
C LYS A 58 -23.47 -13.68 -21.35
N ARG A 59 -22.67 -12.80 -20.75
CA ARG A 59 -22.34 -11.48 -21.31
C ARG A 59 -20.94 -11.39 -21.92
N TYR A 60 -20.00 -12.23 -21.50
CA TYR A 60 -18.59 -12.11 -21.86
C TYR A 60 -18.37 -12.02 -23.38
N SER A 61 -19.05 -12.84 -24.18
CA SER A 61 -18.87 -12.89 -25.63
C SER A 61 -19.31 -11.62 -26.38
N SER A 62 -20.08 -10.74 -25.73
CA SER A 62 -20.50 -9.45 -26.29
C SER A 62 -19.74 -8.25 -25.72
N MET A 63 -18.89 -8.44 -24.71
CA MET A 63 -18.15 -7.35 -24.07
C MET A 63 -17.00 -6.87 -24.96
N ASP A 64 -16.85 -5.56 -25.12
CA ASP A 64 -15.59 -4.97 -25.55
C ASP A 64 -14.60 -4.80 -24.38
N ASP A 65 -13.37 -4.35 -24.68
CA ASP A 65 -12.31 -4.15 -23.68
C ASP A 65 -12.72 -3.18 -22.56
N LYS A 66 -13.51 -2.15 -22.90
CA LYS A 66 -13.97 -1.17 -21.92
C LYS A 66 -15.03 -1.79 -21.02
N GLU A 67 -16.00 -2.49 -21.58
CA GLU A 67 -17.05 -3.17 -20.81
C GLU A 67 -16.48 -4.26 -19.90
N LEU A 68 -15.47 -5.01 -20.37
CA LEU A 68 -14.76 -5.99 -19.55
C LEU A 68 -13.98 -5.32 -18.42
N MET A 69 -13.25 -4.24 -18.70
CA MET A 69 -12.54 -3.46 -17.68
C MET A 69 -13.49 -2.91 -16.63
N GLU A 70 -14.61 -2.30 -17.04
CA GLU A 70 -15.64 -1.78 -16.13
C GLU A 70 -16.25 -2.90 -15.30
N TRP A 71 -16.54 -4.06 -15.90
CA TRP A 71 -17.04 -5.21 -15.17
C TRP A 71 -16.04 -5.68 -14.10
N LYS A 72 -14.75 -5.84 -14.47
CA LYS A 72 -13.67 -6.24 -13.54
C LYS A 72 -13.52 -5.23 -12.40
N TYR A 73 -13.49 -3.93 -12.71
CA TYR A 73 -13.41 -2.85 -11.73
C TYR A 73 -14.59 -2.88 -10.75
N GLN A 74 -15.82 -3.02 -11.24
CA GLN A 74 -17.00 -3.08 -10.40
C GLN A 74 -17.02 -4.32 -9.49
N ARG A 75 -16.55 -5.48 -9.98
CA ARG A 75 -16.39 -6.68 -9.12
C ARG A 75 -15.34 -6.45 -8.06
N TYR A 76 -14.18 -5.95 -8.48
CA TYR A 76 -13.05 -5.65 -7.59
C TYR A 76 -13.48 -4.73 -6.43
N LEU A 77 -14.12 -3.60 -6.72
CA LEU A 77 -14.52 -2.67 -5.66
C LEU A 77 -15.63 -3.22 -4.75
N GLN A 78 -16.58 -3.99 -5.28
CA GLN A 78 -17.61 -4.59 -4.43
C GLN A 78 -17.02 -5.57 -3.42
N ASP A 79 -16.10 -6.42 -3.86
CA ASP A 79 -15.42 -7.37 -2.98
C ASP A 79 -14.50 -6.65 -1.99
N TYR A 80 -13.75 -5.65 -2.45
CA TYR A 80 -12.84 -4.85 -1.61
C TYR A 80 -13.61 -4.09 -0.52
N LEU A 81 -14.64 -3.33 -0.88
CA LEU A 81 -15.43 -2.55 0.07
C LEU A 81 -16.26 -3.43 1.01
N GLY A 82 -16.79 -4.56 0.52
CA GLY A 82 -17.47 -5.54 1.36
C GLY A 82 -16.54 -6.16 2.41
N THR A 83 -15.27 -6.41 2.03
CA THR A 83 -14.24 -6.87 2.96
C THR A 83 -13.91 -5.82 4.01
N ILE A 84 -13.76 -4.55 3.62
CA ILE A 84 -13.54 -3.44 4.56
C ILE A 84 -14.69 -3.31 5.55
N ALA A 85 -15.94 -3.40 5.09
CA ALA A 85 -17.09 -3.34 5.99
C ALA A 85 -17.05 -4.45 7.05
N SER A 86 -16.64 -5.67 6.66
CA SER A 86 -16.46 -6.76 7.62
C SER A 86 -15.32 -6.50 8.61
N VAL A 87 -14.23 -5.86 8.19
CA VAL A 87 -13.15 -5.44 9.10
C VAL A 87 -13.66 -4.41 10.11
N ASP A 88 -14.42 -3.40 9.65
CA ASP A 88 -14.99 -2.35 10.50
C ASP A 88 -15.93 -2.92 11.57
N ASP A 89 -16.83 -3.84 11.19
CA ASP A 89 -17.69 -4.56 12.14
C ASP A 89 -16.87 -5.26 13.25
N ASN A 90 -15.73 -5.85 12.90
CA ASN A 90 -14.87 -6.55 13.85
C ASN A 90 -14.03 -5.58 14.72
N VAL A 91 -13.63 -4.43 14.18
CA VAL A 91 -13.05 -3.34 15.00
C VAL A 91 -14.10 -2.87 16.03
N GLY A 92 -15.34 -2.66 15.61
CA GLY A 92 -16.45 -2.34 16.51
C GLY A 92 -16.61 -3.37 17.63
N ARG A 93 -16.63 -4.67 17.30
CA ARG A 93 -16.69 -5.76 18.29
C ARG A 93 -15.52 -5.73 19.28
N LEU A 94 -14.30 -5.48 18.81
CA LEU A 94 -13.13 -5.36 19.67
C LEU A 94 -13.25 -4.17 20.63
N LEU A 95 -13.68 -3.01 20.13
CA LEU A 95 -13.86 -1.81 20.94
C LEU A 95 -14.96 -2.01 22.00
N THR A 96 -16.10 -2.60 21.63
CA THR A 96 -17.17 -2.97 22.57
C THR A 96 -16.64 -3.90 23.66
N TYR A 97 -15.83 -4.90 23.30
CA TYR A 97 -15.24 -5.80 24.28
C TYR A 97 -14.34 -5.05 25.28
N LEU A 98 -13.52 -4.10 24.83
CA LEU A 98 -12.69 -3.29 25.73
C LEU A 98 -13.55 -2.47 26.71
N ASP A 99 -14.67 -1.90 26.24
CA ASP A 99 -15.59 -1.13 27.07
C ASP A 99 -16.29 -2.03 28.11
N GLU A 100 -16.89 -3.13 27.68
CA GLU A 100 -17.63 -4.08 28.55
C GLU A 100 -16.75 -4.72 29.63
N ASN A 101 -15.44 -4.82 29.38
CA ASN A 101 -14.48 -5.41 30.31
C ASN A 101 -13.67 -4.37 31.10
N ASN A 102 -14.03 -3.09 31.04
CA ASN A 102 -13.34 -1.99 31.74
C ASN A 102 -11.84 -1.86 31.37
N LEU A 103 -11.48 -2.19 30.13
CA LEU A 103 -10.10 -2.13 29.62
C LEU A 103 -9.83 -0.84 28.83
N SER A 104 -10.87 -0.16 28.36
CA SER A 104 -10.74 1.00 27.46
C SER A 104 -9.86 2.11 28.00
N GLU A 105 -10.01 2.50 29.26
CA GLU A 105 -9.24 3.61 29.86
C GLU A 105 -7.73 3.32 29.99
N ASN A 106 -7.32 2.05 29.93
CA ASN A 106 -5.93 1.62 30.09
C ASN A 106 -5.37 0.94 28.83
N THR A 107 -6.01 1.12 27.68
CA THR A 107 -5.58 0.53 26.41
C THR A 107 -5.34 1.62 25.38
N VAL A 108 -4.16 1.61 24.76
CA VAL A 108 -3.91 2.38 23.53
C VAL A 108 -4.43 1.56 22.36
N VAL A 109 -5.33 2.13 21.55
CA VAL A 109 -5.82 1.48 20.33
C VAL A 109 -5.23 2.20 19.13
N ILE A 110 -4.59 1.43 18.25
CA ILE A 110 -3.95 1.94 17.04
C ILE A 110 -4.49 1.15 15.87
N TYR A 111 -5.06 1.86 14.90
CA TYR A 111 -5.56 1.29 13.66
C TYR A 111 -4.75 1.86 12.49
N THR A 112 -4.21 0.98 11.66
CA THR A 112 -3.41 1.34 10.50
C THR A 112 -3.43 0.22 9.46
N SER A 113 -2.74 0.44 8.34
CA SER A 113 -2.51 -0.54 7.28
C SER A 113 -1.00 -0.65 7.03
N ASP A 114 -0.54 -1.80 6.52
CA ASP A 114 0.85 -2.00 6.10
C ASP A 114 1.23 -1.11 4.91
N GLN A 115 0.26 -0.83 4.04
CA GLN A 115 0.35 0.08 2.88
C GLN A 115 -1.02 0.67 2.52
N GLY A 116 -1.02 1.61 1.57
CA GLY A 116 -2.22 1.98 0.83
C GLY A 116 -2.42 1.09 -0.40
N PHE A 117 -3.54 1.27 -1.09
CA PHE A 117 -3.94 0.41 -2.21
C PHE A 117 -4.60 1.21 -3.33
N TYR A 118 -4.28 0.89 -4.58
CA TYR A 118 -5.00 1.46 -5.74
C TYR A 118 -6.39 0.84 -5.84
N LEU A 119 -7.41 1.68 -5.81
CA LEU A 119 -8.82 1.34 -5.96
C LEU A 119 -9.33 1.62 -7.37
N GLY A 120 -8.42 1.75 -8.35
CA GLY A 120 -8.72 2.06 -9.75
C GLY A 120 -8.07 3.34 -10.26
N GLU A 121 -7.48 4.15 -9.37
CA GLU A 121 -6.63 5.27 -9.73
C GLU A 121 -5.50 4.79 -10.66
N HIS A 122 -5.15 5.62 -11.65
CA HIS A 122 -4.23 5.27 -12.74
C HIS A 122 -4.61 4.00 -13.55
N GLY A 123 -5.83 3.48 -13.37
CA GLY A 123 -6.30 2.23 -13.96
C GLY A 123 -5.70 0.97 -13.31
N TRP A 124 -5.22 1.07 -12.07
CA TRP A 124 -4.48 0.03 -11.37
C TRP A 124 -5.23 -0.57 -10.18
N PHE A 125 -4.75 -1.73 -9.76
CA PHE A 125 -4.97 -2.36 -8.44
C PHE A 125 -3.60 -2.71 -7.85
N ASP A 126 -3.55 -3.21 -6.62
CA ASP A 126 -2.31 -3.51 -5.89
C ASP A 126 -1.62 -2.25 -5.30
N LYS A 127 -0.32 -2.31 -5.06
CA LYS A 127 0.48 -1.29 -4.34
C LYS A 127 1.86 -1.15 -4.99
N ARG A 128 2.93 -0.95 -4.21
CA ARG A 128 4.37 -0.96 -4.58
C ARG A 128 4.94 0.37 -5.05
N PHE A 129 4.22 1.12 -5.87
CA PHE A 129 4.68 2.45 -6.27
C PHE A 129 4.65 3.41 -5.08
N MET A 130 5.47 4.46 -5.17
CA MET A 130 5.49 5.56 -4.19
C MET A 130 4.36 6.58 -4.40
N TYR A 131 3.40 6.38 -5.32
CA TYR A 131 2.25 7.28 -5.45
C TYR A 131 1.31 7.17 -4.24
N ASP A 132 0.61 8.24 -3.92
CA ASP A 132 -0.07 8.47 -2.64
C ASP A 132 -1.08 7.37 -2.28
N GLU A 133 -1.81 6.81 -3.25
CA GLU A 133 -2.77 5.73 -2.99
C GLU A 133 -2.09 4.48 -2.44
N SER A 134 -0.86 4.16 -2.86
CA SER A 134 -0.06 3.02 -2.38
C SER A 134 0.84 3.39 -1.19
N PHE A 135 1.39 4.60 -1.22
CA PHE A 135 2.38 5.08 -0.27
C PHE A 135 1.77 5.52 1.08
N LYS A 136 0.60 6.17 1.06
CA LYS A 136 -0.03 6.73 2.25
C LYS A 136 -0.95 5.71 2.91
N THR A 137 -0.80 5.53 4.22
CA THR A 137 -1.62 4.60 5.00
C THR A 137 -2.53 5.34 5.99
N PRO A 138 -3.69 4.78 6.35
CA PRO A 138 -4.48 5.30 7.46
C PRO A 138 -3.69 5.12 8.77
N LEU A 139 -3.78 6.11 9.67
CA LEU A 139 -3.27 6.01 11.04
C LEU A 139 -4.23 6.71 11.99
N LEU A 140 -4.88 5.91 12.83
CA LEU A 140 -5.79 6.38 13.88
C LEU A 140 -5.29 5.88 15.23
N ILE A 141 -5.15 6.78 16.20
CA ILE A 141 -4.62 6.45 17.53
C ILE A 141 -5.57 6.97 18.60
N LYS A 142 -6.07 6.08 19.44
CA LYS A 142 -6.84 6.39 20.65
C LYS A 142 -5.98 6.09 21.86
N TRP A 143 -5.64 7.12 22.63
CA TRP A 143 -4.93 7.00 23.90
C TRP A 143 -5.66 7.82 24.97
N PRO A 144 -6.55 7.17 25.75
CA PRO A 144 -7.36 7.87 26.74
C PRO A 144 -6.51 8.65 27.74
N ASN A 145 -7.01 9.82 28.14
CA ASN A 145 -6.37 10.73 29.09
C ASN A 145 -5.00 11.30 28.64
N LYS A 146 -4.60 11.07 27.38
CA LYS A 146 -3.35 11.58 26.78
C LYS A 146 -3.58 12.34 25.48
N ILE A 147 -4.35 11.76 24.56
CA ILE A 147 -4.74 12.41 23.31
C ILE A 147 -6.07 13.15 23.52
N THR A 148 -6.14 14.40 23.07
CA THR A 148 -7.41 15.14 22.98
C THR A 148 -8.27 14.54 21.86
N PRO A 149 -9.52 14.08 22.13
CA PRO A 149 -10.37 13.51 21.11
C PRO A 149 -10.63 14.49 19.95
N GLY A 150 -10.56 13.99 18.72
CA GLY A 150 -10.77 14.80 17.51
C GLY A 150 -9.54 15.58 17.03
N THR A 151 -8.39 15.45 17.70
CA THR A 151 -7.12 15.97 17.16
C THR A 151 -6.80 15.33 15.83
N THR A 152 -6.30 16.15 14.90
CA THR A 152 -5.78 15.76 13.59
C THR A 152 -4.40 16.37 13.41
N GLU A 153 -3.48 15.65 12.78
CA GLU A 153 -2.13 16.10 12.51
C GLU A 153 -1.79 15.88 11.03
N ASP A 154 -1.07 16.83 10.44
CA ASP A 154 -0.62 16.82 9.05
C ASP A 154 0.91 16.65 8.93
N GLU A 155 1.58 16.44 10.06
CA GLU A 155 3.02 16.23 10.11
C GLU A 155 3.44 14.90 9.45
N MET A 156 4.65 14.90 8.89
CA MET A 156 5.18 13.79 8.12
C MET A 156 5.64 12.67 9.06
N VAL A 157 4.92 11.54 9.07
CA VAL A 157 5.19 10.35 9.89
C VAL A 157 5.40 9.12 9.01
N GLN A 158 6.03 8.08 9.56
CA GLN A 158 6.31 6.83 8.86
C GLN A 158 6.10 5.62 9.77
N ASN A 159 5.90 4.44 9.18
CA ASN A 159 5.66 3.20 9.91
C ASN A 159 6.80 2.80 10.88
N LEU A 160 8.04 3.22 10.63
CA LEU A 160 9.18 3.01 11.55
C LEU A 160 8.99 3.70 12.91
N ASP A 161 8.17 4.76 12.97
CA ASP A 161 7.93 5.55 14.18
C ASP A 161 7.14 4.78 15.24
N PHE A 162 6.40 3.74 14.84
CA PHE A 162 5.52 2.98 15.73
C PHE A 162 6.29 2.33 16.87
N ALA A 163 7.45 1.73 16.57
CA ALA A 163 8.21 1.00 17.57
C ALA A 163 8.74 1.94 18.68
N GLN A 164 9.31 3.10 18.33
CA GLN A 164 9.75 4.09 19.32
C GLN A 164 8.58 4.72 20.07
N THR A 165 7.45 4.91 19.39
CA THR A 165 6.20 5.37 20.04
C THR A 165 5.76 4.37 21.13
N PHE A 166 5.78 3.07 20.84
CA PHE A 166 5.38 2.05 21.82
C PHE A 166 6.34 1.97 23.00
N LEU A 167 7.65 2.08 22.75
CA LEU A 167 8.65 2.09 23.80
C LEU A 167 8.47 3.30 24.72
N GLU A 168 8.27 4.49 24.17
CA GLU A 168 8.02 5.69 24.98
C GLU A 168 6.71 5.60 25.76
N MET A 169 5.62 5.12 25.13
CA MET A 169 4.34 4.87 25.82
C MET A 169 4.49 3.90 26.99
N ALA A 170 5.38 2.91 26.87
CA ALA A 170 5.68 1.92 27.90
C ALA A 170 6.73 2.40 28.92
N GLY A 171 7.31 3.60 28.76
CA GLY A 171 8.38 4.11 29.63
C GLY A 171 9.73 3.39 29.44
N VAL A 172 9.96 2.81 28.27
CA VAL A 172 11.19 2.10 27.90
C VAL A 172 12.04 2.99 27.00
N ASN A 173 13.35 3.07 27.28
CA ASN A 173 14.28 3.78 26.42
C ASN A 173 14.47 3.05 25.09
N ALA A 174 14.30 3.77 23.98
CA ALA A 174 14.56 3.23 22.66
C ALA A 174 16.06 2.97 22.43
N PRO A 175 16.45 1.82 21.86
CA PRO A 175 17.80 1.60 21.35
C PRO A 175 18.23 2.66 20.33
N GLU A 176 19.52 3.04 20.36
CA GLU A 176 20.08 4.09 19.51
C GLU A 176 20.17 3.73 18.01
N ASP A 177 20.03 2.45 17.66
CA ASP A 177 20.06 1.95 16.29
C ASP A 177 18.70 2.00 15.58
N MET A 178 17.62 2.31 16.31
CA MET A 178 16.31 2.55 15.70
C MET A 178 16.30 3.83 14.88
N GLN A 179 15.56 3.82 13.77
CA GLN A 179 15.58 4.91 12.77
C GLN A 179 14.28 5.72 12.69
N GLY A 180 13.22 5.32 13.41
CA GLY A 180 12.00 6.11 13.53
C GLY A 180 12.17 7.26 14.53
N GLU A 181 11.07 7.95 14.80
CA GLU A 181 10.94 8.98 15.82
C GLU A 181 9.63 8.72 16.58
N SER A 182 9.61 8.89 17.89
CA SER A 182 8.39 8.66 18.67
C SER A 182 7.33 9.70 18.34
N LEU A 183 6.10 9.25 18.07
CA LEU A 183 4.96 10.12 17.75
C LEU A 183 4.38 10.81 19.00
N VAL A 184 4.80 10.44 20.21
CA VAL A 184 4.23 10.96 21.47
C VAL A 184 4.17 12.50 21.53
N PRO A 185 5.16 13.28 21.05
CA PRO A 185 5.05 14.73 21.00
C PRO A 185 3.84 15.20 20.18
N LEU A 186 3.61 14.63 18.99
CA LEU A 186 2.44 14.92 18.16
C LEU A 186 1.14 14.52 18.87
N LEU A 187 1.11 13.32 19.45
CA LEU A 187 -0.08 12.80 20.16
C LEU A 187 -0.48 13.63 21.39
N THR A 188 0.48 14.33 22.01
CA THR A 188 0.26 15.12 23.23
C THR A 188 0.27 16.63 22.99
N GLY A 189 0.21 17.06 21.72
CA GLY A 189 0.11 18.47 21.34
C GLY A 189 1.40 19.28 21.48
N LYS A 190 2.56 18.63 21.58
CA LYS A 190 3.90 19.22 21.63
C LYS A 190 4.57 19.20 20.26
N LYS A 191 3.85 19.66 19.24
CA LYS A 191 4.27 19.58 17.84
C LYS A 191 5.55 20.37 17.54
N GLU A 192 5.89 21.36 18.36
CA GLU A 192 7.14 22.11 18.27
C GLU A 192 8.40 21.25 18.49
N LEU A 193 8.23 20.03 19.00
CA LEU A 193 9.31 19.04 19.17
C LEU A 193 9.44 18.10 17.96
N TRP A 194 8.60 18.26 16.93
CA TRP A 194 8.65 17.47 15.70
C TRP A 194 9.32 18.28 14.59
N ASP A 195 10.33 17.72 13.94
CA ASP A 195 11.14 18.41 12.93
C ASP A 195 11.26 17.64 11.60
N ARG A 196 10.63 16.47 11.47
CA ARG A 196 10.64 15.71 10.22
C ARG A 196 9.77 16.38 9.17
N ASP A 197 10.41 16.82 8.09
CA ASP A 197 9.77 17.48 6.95
C ASP A 197 9.63 16.59 5.70
N ALA A 198 10.21 15.38 5.73
CA ALA A 198 10.19 14.42 4.64
C ALA A 198 10.11 12.96 5.11
N VAL A 199 9.43 12.11 4.33
CA VAL A 199 9.41 10.64 4.52
C VAL A 199 10.16 9.97 3.38
N TYR A 200 11.01 9.00 3.73
CA TYR A 200 11.77 8.18 2.80
C TYR A 200 11.04 6.91 2.41
N TYR A 201 11.21 6.47 1.17
CA TYR A 201 10.70 5.21 0.67
C TYR A 201 11.73 4.51 -0.21
N HIS A 202 11.79 3.17 -0.13
CA HIS A 202 12.61 2.36 -1.02
C HIS A 202 11.95 1.00 -1.28
N TYR A 203 11.61 0.75 -2.55
CA TYR A 203 11.06 -0.50 -3.05
C TYR A 203 12.09 -1.30 -3.87
N TYR A 204 12.18 -2.61 -3.61
CA TYR A 204 13.25 -3.48 -4.14
C TYR A 204 12.76 -4.66 -5.00
N GLU A 205 11.48 -5.02 -4.96
CA GLU A 205 11.02 -6.33 -5.45
C GLU A 205 10.80 -6.32 -6.97
N TYR A 206 11.90 -6.36 -7.73
CA TYR A 206 11.89 -6.44 -9.19
C TYR A 206 13.14 -7.12 -9.74
N PRO A 207 13.04 -7.96 -10.80
CA PRO A 207 11.83 -8.48 -11.44
C PRO A 207 10.98 -9.42 -10.57
N ALA A 208 9.68 -9.16 -10.50
CA ALA A 208 8.70 -9.95 -9.74
C ALA A 208 7.28 -9.74 -10.28
N GLU A 209 6.28 -10.30 -9.58
CA GLU A 209 4.87 -10.07 -9.84
C GLU A 209 4.57 -8.58 -10.03
N HIS A 210 3.68 -8.27 -10.97
CA HIS A 210 3.26 -6.90 -11.32
C HIS A 210 4.31 -5.97 -11.95
N ALA A 211 5.58 -6.39 -11.99
CA ALA A 211 6.67 -5.75 -12.74
C ALA A 211 6.91 -4.25 -12.41
N VAL A 212 6.68 -3.85 -11.16
CA VAL A 212 7.01 -2.50 -10.67
C VAL A 212 8.52 -2.36 -10.53
N LYS A 213 9.11 -1.31 -11.08
CA LYS A 213 10.58 -1.14 -11.10
C LYS A 213 11.11 -0.77 -9.72
N ARG A 214 12.36 -1.14 -9.41
CA ARG A 214 13.00 -0.74 -8.14
C ARG A 214 13.13 0.78 -8.10
N HIS A 215 12.80 1.39 -6.97
CA HIS A 215 12.87 2.83 -6.81
C HIS A 215 13.03 3.25 -5.36
N TYR A 216 13.61 4.41 -5.17
CA TYR A 216 13.62 5.12 -3.91
C TYR A 216 13.21 6.58 -4.12
N GLY A 217 12.80 7.24 -3.05
CA GLY A 217 12.37 8.63 -3.13
C GLY A 217 12.09 9.23 -1.76
N ILE A 218 11.80 10.53 -1.77
CA ILE A 218 11.27 11.24 -0.61
C ILE A 218 9.99 11.99 -0.98
N ALA A 219 9.08 12.09 -0.02
CA ALA A 219 7.93 12.98 -0.08
C ALA A 219 8.05 14.02 1.04
N THR A 220 7.88 15.29 0.71
CA THR A 220 7.59 16.39 1.66
C THR A 220 6.12 16.76 1.56
N LYS A 221 5.64 17.71 2.37
CA LYS A 221 4.26 18.24 2.23
C LYS A 221 3.99 18.83 0.82
N GLU A 222 5.02 19.34 0.16
CA GLU A 222 4.89 20.11 -1.09
C GLU A 222 5.29 19.31 -2.33
N PHE A 223 6.32 18.46 -2.24
CA PHE A 223 6.90 17.78 -3.40
C PHE A 223 7.21 16.32 -3.12
N LYS A 224 7.19 15.50 -4.17
CA LYS A 224 7.67 14.11 -4.13
C LYS A 224 8.68 13.89 -5.25
N ILE A 225 9.85 13.37 -4.93
CA ILE A 225 10.87 12.99 -5.92
C ILE A 225 11.13 11.49 -5.86
N ILE A 226 11.14 10.84 -7.02
CA ILE A 226 11.31 9.39 -7.16
C ILE A 226 12.42 9.12 -8.17
N HIS A 227 13.26 8.13 -7.89
CA HIS A 227 14.25 7.62 -8.82
C HIS A 227 14.06 6.11 -9.02
N PHE A 228 13.68 5.71 -10.23
CA PHE A 228 13.70 4.33 -10.68
C PHE A 228 15.09 4.01 -11.24
N TYR A 229 15.77 3.05 -10.60
CA TYR A 229 17.23 2.89 -10.77
C TYR A 229 17.67 1.53 -11.32
N HIS A 230 16.76 0.57 -11.48
CA HIS A 230 17.10 -0.78 -11.94
C HIS A 230 16.30 -1.17 -13.17
N ASP A 231 17.02 -1.49 -14.25
CA ASP A 231 16.56 -1.76 -15.63
C ASP A 231 15.97 -0.58 -16.40
N VAL A 232 15.75 0.54 -15.69
CA VAL A 232 15.53 1.89 -16.19
C VAL A 232 16.30 2.88 -15.30
N ASP A 233 16.57 4.07 -15.81
CA ASP A 233 17.13 5.22 -15.07
C ASP A 233 16.23 6.42 -15.34
N VAL A 234 15.23 6.61 -14.47
CA VAL A 234 14.17 7.62 -14.65
C VAL A 234 13.91 8.33 -13.34
N TRP A 235 13.88 9.65 -13.43
CA TRP A 235 13.49 10.53 -12.33
C TRP A 235 12.09 11.11 -12.56
N GLU A 236 11.34 11.20 -11.48
CA GLU A 236 10.04 11.85 -11.44
C GLU A 236 9.99 12.87 -10.30
N LEU A 237 9.30 13.98 -10.54
CA LEU A 237 8.99 15.00 -9.54
C LEU A 237 7.51 15.35 -9.66
N TYR A 238 6.80 15.36 -8.55
CA TYR A 238 5.39 15.76 -8.46
C TYR A 238 5.22 16.94 -7.50
N ASP A 239 4.53 17.98 -7.96
CA ASP A 239 4.03 19.08 -7.13
C ASP A 239 2.72 18.63 -6.47
N ARG A 240 2.77 18.30 -5.18
CA ARG A 240 1.64 17.70 -4.47
C ARG A 240 0.56 18.72 -4.12
N LEU A 241 0.88 20.00 -4.17
CA LEU A 241 -0.09 21.07 -3.90
C LEU A 241 -0.94 21.36 -5.15
N ASN A 242 -0.30 21.39 -6.31
CA ASN A 242 -0.95 21.70 -7.58
C ASN A 242 -1.42 20.45 -8.34
N ASP A 243 -0.85 19.29 -8.06
CA ASP A 243 -1.18 18.00 -8.68
C ASP A 243 -1.30 16.88 -7.62
N PRO A 244 -2.36 16.93 -6.78
CA PRO A 244 -2.56 15.96 -5.70
C PRO A 244 -2.88 14.53 -6.20
N GLN A 245 -3.13 14.35 -7.50
CA GLN A 245 -3.35 13.05 -8.14
C GLN A 245 -2.08 12.52 -8.84
N GLU A 246 -0.97 13.25 -8.78
CA GLU A 246 0.34 12.81 -9.30
C GLU A 246 0.29 12.41 -10.77
N MET A 247 -0.43 13.19 -11.58
CA MET A 247 -0.66 12.92 -12.99
C MET A 247 0.38 13.57 -13.91
N ASN A 248 1.15 14.54 -13.42
CA ASN A 248 2.07 15.36 -14.18
C ASN A 248 3.47 15.30 -13.57
N ASN A 249 4.37 14.53 -14.20
CA ASN A 249 5.78 14.56 -13.85
C ASN A 249 6.44 15.86 -14.35
N VAL A 250 6.79 16.75 -13.41
CA VAL A 250 7.40 18.06 -13.67
C VAL A 250 8.94 18.05 -13.59
N PHE A 251 9.58 16.89 -13.49
CA PHE A 251 11.03 16.77 -13.31
C PHE A 251 11.86 17.50 -14.38
N ASN A 252 11.40 17.50 -15.63
CA ASN A 252 12.09 18.14 -16.76
C ASN A 252 11.58 19.56 -17.05
N ASP A 253 10.65 20.08 -16.26
CA ASP A 253 10.14 21.44 -16.42
C ASP A 253 11.18 22.45 -15.91
N PRO A 254 11.67 23.39 -16.75
CA PRO A 254 12.61 24.42 -16.33
C PRO A 254 12.13 25.28 -15.16
N GLU A 255 10.82 25.44 -14.96
CA GLU A 255 10.28 26.22 -13.83
C GLU A 255 10.52 25.53 -12.47
N TYR A 256 10.75 24.21 -12.46
CA TYR A 256 10.99 23.41 -11.27
C TYR A 256 12.48 23.08 -11.05
N SER A 257 13.42 23.64 -11.84
CA SER A 257 14.83 23.24 -11.78
C SER A 257 15.47 23.42 -10.39
N ASP A 258 15.11 24.50 -9.68
CA ASP A 258 15.62 24.77 -8.33
C ASP A 258 15.02 23.77 -7.32
N VAL A 259 13.73 23.44 -7.46
CA VAL A 259 13.05 22.43 -6.63
C VAL A 259 13.66 21.04 -6.85
N VAL A 260 13.96 20.66 -8.10
CA VAL A 260 14.64 19.40 -8.41
C VAL A 260 16.00 19.33 -7.71
N ALA A 261 16.79 20.42 -7.76
CA ALA A 261 18.10 20.47 -7.12
C ALA A 261 18.00 20.32 -5.59
N GLU A 262 17.05 21.04 -4.97
CA GLU A 262 16.78 20.94 -3.53
C GLU A 262 16.33 19.53 -3.13
N MET A 263 15.35 18.97 -3.83
CA MET A 263 14.79 17.65 -3.52
C MET A 263 15.81 16.52 -3.72
N LYS A 264 16.69 16.62 -4.72
CA LYS A 264 17.82 15.67 -4.88
C LYS A 264 18.82 15.78 -3.73
N GLN A 265 19.14 16.99 -3.29
CA GLN A 265 20.05 17.20 -2.17
C GLN A 265 19.46 16.64 -0.86
N LYS A 266 18.18 16.93 -0.60
CA LYS A 266 17.45 16.39 0.56
C LYS A 266 17.36 14.86 0.52
N LEU A 267 17.06 14.28 -0.64
CA LEU A 267 17.05 12.83 -0.83
C LEU A 267 18.41 12.21 -0.48
N LYS A 268 19.50 12.82 -0.94
CA LYS A 268 20.86 12.35 -0.62
C LYS A 268 21.12 12.37 0.90
N GLU A 269 20.82 13.48 1.56
CA GLU A 269 20.99 13.63 3.02
C GLU A 269 20.17 12.60 3.81
N ILE A 270 18.94 12.33 3.36
CA ILE A 270 18.06 11.34 3.99
C ILE A 270 18.56 9.91 3.79
N ARG A 271 19.09 9.58 2.60
CA ARG A 271 19.75 8.27 2.38
C ARG A 271 20.94 8.10 3.31
N GLU A 272 21.77 9.13 3.46
CA GLU A 272 22.88 9.13 4.42
C GLU A 272 22.39 8.96 5.87
N LYS A 273 21.35 9.70 6.30
CA LYS A 273 20.70 9.57 7.63
C LYS A 273 20.24 8.12 7.88
N TYR A 274 19.62 7.49 6.90
CA TYR A 274 19.11 6.12 7.01
C TYR A 274 20.11 5.03 6.64
N LYS A 275 21.38 5.39 6.38
CA LYS A 275 22.46 4.47 6.02
C LYS A 275 22.14 3.66 4.76
N ASP A 276 21.33 4.22 3.87
CA ASP A 276 21.04 3.68 2.55
C ASP A 276 22.07 4.19 1.53
N SER A 277 22.38 3.40 0.51
CA SER A 277 23.44 3.73 -0.45
C SER A 277 23.32 2.95 -1.75
N GLU A 278 23.93 3.48 -2.81
CA GLU A 278 24.06 2.78 -4.10
C GLU A 278 24.76 1.41 -3.98
N ALA A 279 25.64 1.24 -2.99
CA ALA A 279 26.25 -0.05 -2.71
C ALA A 279 25.21 -1.09 -2.24
N LEU A 280 24.21 -0.68 -1.44
CA LEU A 280 23.10 -1.54 -1.02
C LEU A 280 22.14 -1.82 -2.18
N ASP A 281 21.85 -0.81 -3.01
CA ASP A 281 21.04 -0.96 -4.23
C ASP A 281 21.59 -2.11 -5.08
N ASN A 282 22.89 -2.04 -5.39
CA ASN A 282 23.60 -3.05 -6.18
C ASN A 282 23.70 -4.40 -5.47
N HIS A 283 23.89 -4.42 -4.15
CA HIS A 283 23.93 -5.65 -3.37
C HIS A 283 22.63 -6.46 -3.51
N TYR A 284 21.48 -5.81 -3.37
CA TYR A 284 20.18 -6.49 -3.49
C TYR A 284 19.81 -6.86 -4.94
N ILE A 285 20.37 -6.17 -5.93
CA ILE A 285 20.27 -6.59 -7.34
C ILE A 285 21.09 -7.87 -7.54
N GLN A 286 22.33 -7.92 -7.05
CA GLN A 286 23.20 -9.09 -7.19
C GLN A 286 22.62 -10.31 -6.48
N LEU A 287 22.11 -10.16 -5.24
CA LEU A 287 21.47 -11.24 -4.50
C LEU A 287 20.30 -11.88 -5.27
N TYR A 288 19.54 -11.09 -6.02
CA TYR A 288 18.48 -11.60 -6.88
C TYR A 288 19.03 -12.38 -8.08
N GLN A 289 20.05 -11.83 -8.76
CA GLN A 289 20.70 -12.48 -9.90
C GLN A 289 21.30 -13.83 -9.51
N ASP A 290 21.98 -13.90 -8.37
CA ASP A 290 22.62 -15.12 -7.86
C ASP A 290 21.58 -16.21 -7.53
N LYS A 291 20.47 -15.85 -6.88
CA LYS A 291 19.37 -16.80 -6.61
C LYS A 291 18.78 -17.38 -7.90
N ASN A 292 18.60 -16.55 -8.91
CA ASN A 292 18.04 -17.01 -10.19
C ASN A 292 19.04 -17.82 -11.01
N HIS A 293 20.35 -17.56 -10.91
CA HIS A 293 21.37 -18.41 -11.53
C HIS A 293 21.37 -19.81 -10.91
N ASN A 294 21.32 -19.91 -9.58
CA ASN A 294 21.32 -21.21 -8.90
C ASN A 294 20.06 -22.04 -9.20
N ASN A 295 18.91 -21.40 -9.43
CA ASN A 295 17.67 -22.10 -9.81
C ASN A 295 17.65 -22.61 -11.27
N LEU A 296 18.65 -22.25 -12.09
CA LEU A 296 18.78 -22.71 -13.49
C LEU A 296 19.79 -23.86 -13.65
N GLU A 297 20.56 -24.17 -12.60
CA GLU A 297 21.57 -25.23 -12.59
C GLU A 297 21.11 -26.55 -11.93
N ASP A 298 19.91 -26.58 -11.33
CA ASP A 298 19.23 -27.77 -10.77
C ASP A 298 18.07 -28.25 -11.66
#